data_AF-A0A1I4VZG5-F1
#
_entry.id   AF-A0A1I4VZG5-F1
#
_cell.length_a   1.000
_cell.length_b   1.000
_cell.length_c   1.000
_cell.angle_alpha   90.00
_cell.angle_beta   90.00
_cell.angle_gamma   90.00
#
_symmetry.space_group_name_H-M   'P 1'
#
loop_
_entity.id
_entity.type
_entity.pdbx_description
1 polymer ?
#
loop_
_entity_poly.entity_id
_entity_poly.type
_entity_poly.pdbx_seq_one_letter_code
_entity_poly.pdbx_strand_id
1 'polypeptide(L)'
;MLVRARSTVALALLSALSLTMLTGSLAAQGSGSVTSARAAAKDGGCAGLPTHDQLRKVVSEVVRAGGNGGLGHDMWAAAVNRDGIVCAVAFSGPERDSQWPGSRIIAAQKAHTANAFSLPPGSRGALPGLSLSTANLYSAVQPGGSLYGLQHSNPVDPAAAYSGDPAQAGRPNDPLVGQKIGGVNVFGGGLALYTRTDLIGGLGVSGDTSCTDHVVAWKMRDALKLDHVPTGVRPRPDGDNIIHDIQDGSSASGFGHPTCFPPATDEAAALPSTHPLG
;
A
#
# COMPACT_ATOMS: atom_id res chain seq x y z
N MET A 1 -29.47 -57.11 14.84
CA MET A 1 -29.62 -57.14 13.37
C MET A 1 -28.63 -56.11 12.82
N LEU A 2 -27.41 -56.41 12.36
CA LEU A 2 -27.00 -57.30 11.24
C LEU A 2 -27.95 -57.10 10.03
N VAL A 3 -27.57 -56.59 8.86
CA VAL A 3 -26.59 -57.10 7.85
C VAL A 3 -26.40 -55.96 6.81
N ARG A 4 -25.18 -55.46 6.53
CA ARG A 4 -24.16 -55.86 5.52
C ARG A 4 -24.39 -55.34 4.08
N ALA A 5 -23.33 -54.71 3.58
CA ALA A 5 -23.04 -54.15 2.26
C ALA A 5 -23.35 -55.00 1.01
N ARG A 6 -23.35 -54.35 -0.16
CA ARG A 6 -22.66 -54.84 -1.38
C ARG A 6 -22.44 -53.74 -2.42
N SER A 7 -21.16 -53.54 -2.75
CA SER A 7 -20.64 -52.89 -3.96
C SER A 7 -20.86 -53.75 -5.19
N THR A 8 -21.01 -53.13 -6.36
CA THR A 8 -20.65 -53.75 -7.65
C THR A 8 -19.96 -52.72 -8.55
N VAL A 9 -18.68 -52.99 -8.78
CA VAL A 9 -17.85 -52.45 -9.87
C VAL A 9 -18.17 -53.28 -11.12
N ALA A 10 -18.28 -52.65 -12.29
CA ALA A 10 -18.22 -53.33 -13.58
C ALA A 10 -17.29 -52.55 -14.52
N LEU A 11 -16.28 -53.27 -15.02
CA LEU A 11 -15.23 -52.85 -15.94
C LEU A 11 -15.40 -53.68 -17.22
N ALA A 12 -15.43 -53.06 -18.40
CA ALA A 12 -15.19 -53.68 -19.71
C ALA A 12 -14.84 -52.57 -20.71
N LEU A 13 -13.57 -52.37 -21.07
CA LEU A 13 -12.76 -53.02 -22.12
C LEU A 13 -12.94 -52.44 -23.53
N LEU A 14 -11.78 -52.16 -24.13
CA LEU A 14 -11.50 -51.38 -25.34
C LEU A 14 -12.02 -52.01 -26.65
N SER A 15 -12.26 -51.15 -27.65
CA SER A 15 -11.95 -51.46 -29.05
C SER A 15 -11.50 -50.21 -29.81
N ALA A 16 -10.44 -50.36 -30.61
CA ALA A 16 -9.82 -49.32 -31.43
C ALA A 16 -10.08 -49.61 -32.91
N LEU A 17 -10.30 -48.58 -33.75
CA LEU A 17 -9.98 -48.65 -35.19
C LEU A 17 -9.92 -47.25 -35.88
N SER A 18 -8.68 -46.83 -36.14
CA SER A 18 -8.09 -46.09 -37.29
C SER A 18 -8.87 -45.08 -38.18
N LEU A 19 -8.29 -43.86 -38.22
CA LEU A 19 -7.62 -43.16 -39.34
C LEU A 19 -8.39 -42.76 -40.63
N THR A 20 -8.52 -41.44 -40.85
CA THR A 20 -8.28 -40.77 -42.16
C THR A 20 -7.86 -39.31 -41.96
N MET A 21 -6.73 -38.93 -42.58
CA MET A 21 -6.23 -37.56 -42.72
C MET A 21 -6.87 -36.83 -43.92
N LEU A 22 -6.94 -35.49 -43.87
CA LEU A 22 -6.54 -34.54 -44.94
C LEU A 22 -6.62 -33.09 -44.39
N THR A 23 -5.49 -32.46 -44.03
CA THR A 23 -4.73 -31.40 -44.74
C THR A 23 -5.42 -30.04 -44.90
N GLY A 24 -4.76 -28.96 -44.45
CA GLY A 24 -5.12 -27.58 -44.79
C GLY A 24 -4.38 -26.50 -44.01
N SER A 25 -3.13 -26.25 -44.38
CA SER A 25 -2.16 -25.26 -43.87
C SER A 25 -2.71 -23.86 -43.51
N LEU A 26 -2.33 -23.32 -42.34
CA LEU A 26 -2.26 -21.88 -42.12
C LEU A 26 -0.84 -21.50 -41.71
N ALA A 27 -0.17 -20.75 -42.60
CA ALA A 27 1.20 -20.32 -42.48
C ALA A 27 1.32 -18.94 -41.81
N ALA A 28 2.47 -18.75 -41.16
CA ALA A 28 3.19 -17.50 -40.87
C ALA A 28 2.49 -16.47 -39.96
N GLN A 29 2.89 -16.40 -38.68
CA GLN A 29 4.01 -15.56 -38.22
C GLN A 29 3.80 -14.06 -38.51
N GLY A 30 2.96 -13.43 -37.70
CA GLY A 30 3.10 -12.00 -37.40
C GLY A 30 3.91 -11.85 -36.13
N SER A 31 5.22 -11.59 -36.26
CA SER A 31 6.06 -11.09 -35.16
C SER A 31 5.62 -9.67 -34.81
N GLY A 32 4.49 -9.55 -34.12
CA GLY A 32 4.14 -8.35 -33.39
C GLY A 32 5.05 -8.27 -32.18
N SER A 33 6.10 -7.46 -32.27
CA SER A 33 6.92 -7.06 -31.13
C SER A 33 6.02 -6.70 -29.97
N VAL A 34 5.97 -7.57 -28.95
CA VAL A 34 5.47 -7.23 -27.63
C VAL A 34 6.52 -6.26 -27.08
N THR A 35 6.38 -4.98 -27.44
CA THR A 35 7.17 -3.90 -26.87
C THR A 35 6.85 -3.88 -25.39
N SER A 36 7.76 -4.51 -24.67
CA SER A 36 7.90 -4.58 -23.23
C SER A 36 7.23 -3.39 -22.52
N ALA A 37 6.26 -3.66 -21.64
CA ALA A 37 5.76 -2.73 -20.63
C ALA A 37 6.84 -2.25 -19.63
N ARG A 38 8.12 -2.41 -19.98
CA ARG A 38 9.32 -2.09 -19.21
C ARG A 38 9.93 -0.74 -19.60
N ALA A 39 9.28 0.02 -20.50
CA ALA A 39 9.74 1.31 -20.99
C ALA A 39 9.03 2.54 -20.37
N ALA A 40 8.01 2.37 -19.52
CA ALA A 40 7.30 3.49 -18.89
C ALA A 40 7.95 4.02 -17.58
N ALA A 41 8.98 3.34 -17.07
CA ALA A 41 9.60 3.64 -15.77
C ALA A 41 10.94 4.39 -15.86
N LYS A 42 11.38 4.82 -17.04
CA LYS A 42 12.60 5.63 -17.20
C LYS A 42 12.23 6.98 -17.80
N ASP A 43 12.41 8.01 -16.97
CA ASP A 43 12.33 9.44 -17.29
C ASP A 43 10.92 10.05 -17.27
N GLY A 44 10.40 10.29 -16.06
CA GLY A 44 9.32 11.24 -15.80
C GLY A 44 8.34 10.84 -14.69
N GLY A 45 8.03 9.55 -14.57
CA GLY A 45 6.93 9.09 -13.70
C GLY A 45 7.16 9.25 -12.20
N CYS A 46 8.42 9.28 -11.74
CA CYS A 46 8.77 9.40 -10.32
C CYS A 46 9.39 10.77 -9.97
N ALA A 47 9.25 11.77 -10.84
CA ALA A 47 9.80 13.09 -10.61
C ALA A 47 9.20 13.72 -9.34
N GLY A 48 10.06 14.32 -8.51
CA GLY A 48 9.66 14.98 -7.25
C GLY A 48 9.41 14.04 -6.07
N LEU A 49 9.43 12.71 -6.27
CA LEU A 49 9.36 11.73 -5.19
C LEU A 49 10.75 11.42 -4.64
N PRO A 50 10.86 10.94 -3.38
CA PRO A 50 12.15 10.60 -2.80
C PRO A 50 12.86 9.50 -3.60
N THR A 51 14.15 9.68 -3.82
CA THR A 51 15.02 8.59 -4.29
C THR A 51 15.13 7.50 -3.23
N HIS A 52 15.64 6.31 -3.60
CA HIS A 52 15.95 5.25 -2.64
C HIS A 52 16.77 5.77 -1.45
N ASP A 53 17.85 6.52 -1.71
CA ASP A 53 18.77 6.98 -0.67
C ASP A 53 18.11 8.02 0.26
N GLN A 54 17.28 8.92 -0.30
CA GLN A 54 16.50 9.85 0.50
C GLN A 54 15.48 9.13 1.37
N LEU A 55 14.73 8.18 0.79
CA LEU A 55 13.72 7.40 1.51
C LEU A 55 14.38 6.58 2.63
N ARG A 56 15.52 5.94 2.33
CA ARG A 56 16.31 5.16 3.28
C ARG A 56 16.83 6.01 4.43
N LYS A 57 17.40 7.18 4.13
CA LYS A 57 17.89 8.12 5.13
C LYS A 57 16.76 8.55 6.06
N VAL A 58 15.64 9.00 5.50
CA VAL A 58 14.52 9.56 6.26
C VAL A 58 13.84 8.50 7.13
N VAL A 59 13.56 7.29 6.62
CA VAL A 59 12.98 6.22 7.46
C VAL A 59 13.93 5.82 8.59
N SER A 60 15.23 5.75 8.32
CA SER A 60 16.24 5.41 9.34
C SER A 60 16.32 6.49 10.43
N GLU A 61 16.32 7.76 10.05
CA GLU A 61 16.39 8.89 11.00
C GLU A 61 15.15 8.96 11.89
N VAL A 62 13.95 8.86 11.31
CA VAL A 62 12.69 8.93 12.07
C VAL A 62 12.55 7.75 13.03
N VAL A 63 12.87 6.52 12.60
CA VAL A 63 12.80 5.33 13.46
C VAL A 63 13.82 5.44 14.60
N ARG A 64 15.08 5.81 14.30
CA ARG A 64 16.16 5.90 15.31
C ARG A 64 16.01 7.07 16.27
N ALA A 65 15.38 8.16 15.86
CA ALA A 65 15.07 9.28 16.75
C ALA A 65 14.12 8.85 17.90
N GLY A 66 13.36 7.77 17.70
CA GLY A 66 12.41 7.28 18.69
C GLY A 66 11.21 8.21 18.84
N GLY A 67 10.52 8.12 19.99
CA GLY A 67 9.32 8.92 20.25
C GLY A 67 8.18 8.61 19.28
N ASN A 68 8.09 7.38 18.78
CA ASN A 68 7.05 6.95 17.83
C ASN A 68 5.91 6.17 18.50
N GLY A 69 6.04 5.88 19.80
CA GLY A 69 5.00 5.31 20.66
C GLY A 69 4.71 3.80 20.48
N GLY A 70 5.41 3.13 19.57
CA GLY A 70 5.22 1.72 19.24
C GLY A 70 6.13 0.74 19.97
N LEU A 71 6.29 -0.42 19.34
CA LEU A 71 7.15 -1.53 19.77
C LEU A 71 8.64 -1.22 19.60
N GLY A 72 8.98 -0.18 18.84
CA GLY A 72 10.37 0.24 18.60
C GLY A 72 11.04 -0.62 17.54
N HIS A 73 10.28 -1.14 16.58
CA HIS A 73 10.80 -1.97 15.51
C HIS A 73 11.43 -1.16 14.38
N ASP A 74 12.33 -1.82 13.64
CA ASP A 74 12.69 -1.37 12.31
C ASP A 74 11.50 -1.51 11.34
N MET A 75 11.47 -0.65 10.32
CA MET A 75 10.31 -0.44 9.46
C MET A 75 10.69 -0.49 7.98
N TRP A 76 9.73 -0.89 7.15
CA TRP A 76 9.76 -0.69 5.70
C TRP A 76 9.07 0.62 5.33
N ALA A 77 9.58 1.28 4.29
CA ALA A 77 8.93 2.41 3.64
C ALA A 77 8.90 2.22 2.12
N ALA A 78 7.82 2.69 1.49
CA ALA A 78 7.66 2.68 0.05
C ALA A 78 7.04 3.99 -0.44
N ALA A 79 7.49 4.47 -1.60
CA ALA A 79 6.91 5.60 -2.30
C ALA A 79 6.34 5.14 -3.65
N VAL A 80 5.14 5.61 -3.98
CA VAL A 80 4.48 5.38 -5.28
C VAL A 80 4.18 6.71 -5.95
N ASN A 81 4.18 6.73 -7.28
CA ASN A 81 3.71 7.88 -8.04
C ASN A 81 2.19 7.92 -8.20
N ARG A 82 1.71 8.96 -8.88
CA ARG A 82 0.28 9.18 -9.13
C ARG A 82 -0.41 7.99 -9.82
N ASP A 83 0.30 7.29 -10.70
CA ASP A 83 -0.21 6.12 -11.44
C ASP A 83 -0.21 4.82 -10.61
N GLY A 84 0.34 4.87 -9.39
CA GLY A 84 0.48 3.72 -8.48
C GLY A 84 1.73 2.87 -8.77
N ILE A 85 2.68 3.38 -9.56
CA ILE A 85 3.97 2.73 -9.80
C ILE A 85 4.90 2.99 -8.61
N VAL A 86 5.51 1.92 -8.10
CA VAL A 86 6.48 2.00 -7.00
C VAL A 86 7.77 2.65 -7.51
N CYS A 87 8.17 3.73 -6.86
CA CYS A 87 9.34 4.53 -7.21
C CYS A 87 10.55 4.24 -6.33
N ALA A 88 10.32 3.92 -5.05
CA ALA A 88 11.38 3.55 -4.12
C ALA A 88 10.81 2.65 -3.02
N VAL A 89 11.64 1.72 -2.56
CA VAL A 89 11.41 0.89 -1.38
C VAL A 89 12.69 0.91 -0.55
N ALA A 90 12.56 1.13 0.75
CA ALA A 90 13.68 1.11 1.69
C ALA A 90 13.24 0.53 3.04
N PHE A 91 14.21 0.28 3.92
CA PHE A 91 13.97 -0.13 5.31
C PHE A 91 14.83 0.70 6.27
N SER A 92 14.61 0.64 7.59
CA SER A 92 15.43 1.38 8.58
C SER A 92 16.60 0.57 9.15
N GLY A 93 16.41 -0.74 9.33
CA GLY A 93 17.37 -1.61 10.00
C GLY A 93 18.62 -1.92 9.17
N PRO A 94 19.68 -2.51 9.75
CA PRO A 94 20.93 -2.77 9.03
C PRO A 94 20.75 -3.72 7.83
N GLU A 95 19.84 -4.69 7.94
CA GLU A 95 19.58 -5.69 6.90
C GLU A 95 18.08 -5.83 6.58
N ARG A 96 17.76 -6.45 5.45
CA ARG A 96 16.37 -6.57 4.95
C ARG A 96 15.43 -7.33 5.88
N ASP A 97 15.97 -8.13 6.81
CA ASP A 97 15.25 -8.96 7.78
C ASP A 97 15.34 -8.42 9.22
N SER A 98 15.90 -7.21 9.42
CA SER A 98 15.88 -6.51 10.72
C SER A 98 14.49 -5.98 11.09
N GLN A 99 13.66 -5.75 10.08
CA GLN A 99 12.24 -5.40 10.16
C GLN A 99 11.40 -6.60 9.73
N TRP A 100 10.11 -6.61 10.06
CA TRP A 100 9.21 -7.71 9.67
C TRP A 100 9.19 -7.94 8.15
N PRO A 101 9.55 -9.14 7.64
CA PRO A 101 9.64 -9.37 6.20
C PRO A 101 8.31 -9.17 5.45
N GLY A 102 7.17 -9.45 6.11
CA GLY A 102 5.83 -9.23 5.55
C GLY A 102 5.48 -7.76 5.31
N SER A 103 6.19 -6.83 5.94
CA SER A 103 5.85 -5.41 5.92
C SER A 103 6.29 -4.68 4.65
N ARG A 104 7.18 -5.25 3.82
CA ARG A 104 7.59 -4.65 2.53
C ARG A 104 6.38 -4.39 1.62
N ILE A 105 5.55 -5.42 1.43
CA ILE A 105 4.38 -5.32 0.55
C ILE A 105 3.27 -4.51 1.20
N ILE A 106 3.12 -4.59 2.52
CA ILE A 106 2.15 -3.77 3.27
C ILE A 106 2.49 -2.28 3.13
N ALA A 107 3.76 -1.89 3.25
CA ALA A 107 4.20 -0.51 3.03
C ALA A 107 3.85 -0.01 1.62
N ALA A 108 4.15 -0.81 0.59
CA ALA A 108 3.81 -0.46 -0.79
C ALA A 108 2.29 -0.37 -1.03
N GLN A 109 1.51 -1.29 -0.45
CA GLN A 109 0.05 -1.29 -0.52
C GLN A 109 -0.56 -0.05 0.18
N LYS A 110 -0.02 0.35 1.33
CA LYS A 110 -0.44 1.57 2.04
C LYS A 110 -0.13 2.82 1.21
N ALA A 111 1.05 2.90 0.61
CA ALA A 111 1.43 3.98 -0.30
C ALA A 111 0.46 4.07 -1.49
N HIS A 112 0.18 2.93 -2.14
CA HIS A 112 -0.78 2.82 -3.23
C HIS A 112 -2.18 3.29 -2.81
N THR A 113 -2.65 2.87 -1.63
CA THR A 113 -3.98 3.23 -1.13
C THR A 113 -4.11 4.74 -0.90
N ALA A 114 -3.15 5.34 -0.21
CA ALA A 114 -3.18 6.77 0.08
C ALA A 114 -3.14 7.61 -1.21
N ASN A 115 -2.34 7.19 -2.20
CA ASN A 115 -2.36 7.78 -3.54
C ASN A 115 -3.72 7.61 -4.23
N ALA A 116 -4.32 6.41 -4.17
CA ALA A 116 -5.53 6.07 -4.93
C ALA A 116 -6.77 6.84 -4.45
N PHE A 117 -6.91 7.08 -3.15
CA PHE A 117 -8.10 7.71 -2.56
C PHE A 117 -7.93 9.19 -2.20
N SER A 118 -6.80 9.78 -2.58
CA SER A 118 -6.56 11.21 -2.42
C SER A 118 -6.70 11.96 -3.74
N LEU A 119 -7.09 13.22 -3.65
CA LEU A 119 -7.42 14.11 -4.76
C LEU A 119 -6.55 15.37 -4.73
N PRO A 120 -6.16 15.91 -5.90
CA PRO A 120 -5.40 17.15 -5.98
C PRO A 120 -6.25 18.37 -5.54
N PRO A 121 -5.61 19.48 -5.16
CA PRO A 121 -6.30 20.73 -4.87
C PRO A 121 -7.25 21.16 -6.01
N GLY A 122 -8.42 21.69 -5.68
CA GLY A 122 -9.41 22.14 -6.67
C GLY A 122 -10.20 21.03 -7.36
N SER A 123 -10.03 19.77 -6.93
CA SER A 123 -10.88 18.66 -7.37
C SER A 123 -12.37 18.93 -7.08
N ARG A 124 -13.27 18.34 -7.87
CA ARG A 124 -14.71 18.44 -7.62
C ARG A 124 -15.11 17.64 -6.38
N GLY A 125 -16.15 18.09 -5.69
CA GLY A 125 -16.74 17.39 -4.54
C GLY A 125 -17.13 18.34 -3.43
N ALA A 126 -17.61 17.79 -2.32
CA ALA A 126 -17.90 18.56 -1.10
C ALA A 126 -16.63 19.19 -0.49
N LEU A 127 -15.46 18.58 -0.77
CA LEU A 127 -14.15 19.08 -0.40
C LEU A 127 -13.34 19.34 -1.68
N PRO A 128 -12.90 20.58 -1.96
CA PRO A 128 -12.19 20.93 -3.20
C PRO A 128 -10.71 20.47 -3.16
N GLY A 129 -10.53 19.15 -3.22
CA GLY A 129 -9.32 18.43 -2.82
C GLY A 129 -9.60 17.55 -1.60
N LEU A 130 -8.82 16.48 -1.41
CA LEU A 130 -8.99 15.56 -0.28
C LEU A 130 -7.74 14.72 -0.10
N SER A 131 -7.14 14.74 1.08
CA SER A 131 -6.18 13.71 1.49
C SER A 131 -6.87 12.71 2.41
N LEU A 132 -6.71 11.42 2.08
CA LEU A 132 -7.16 10.30 2.90
C LEU A 132 -5.95 9.45 3.29
N SER A 133 -5.65 9.40 4.58
CA SER A 133 -4.72 8.40 5.09
C SER A 133 -5.37 7.03 5.10
N THR A 134 -4.56 5.98 5.06
CA THR A 134 -5.07 4.60 5.20
C THR A 134 -5.75 4.36 6.55
N ALA A 135 -5.39 5.14 7.57
CA ALA A 135 -6.03 5.05 8.88
C ALA A 135 -7.49 5.54 8.85
N ASN A 136 -7.80 6.56 8.04
CA ASN A 136 -9.15 7.11 7.95
C ASN A 136 -10.16 6.17 7.29
N LEU A 137 -9.71 5.07 6.67
CA LEU A 137 -10.57 4.11 6.00
C LEU A 137 -11.16 3.06 6.95
N TYR A 138 -10.58 2.86 8.13
CA TYR A 138 -10.89 1.71 8.99
C TYR A 138 -12.38 1.57 9.29
N SER A 139 -13.02 2.64 9.80
CA SER A 139 -14.41 2.56 10.26
C SER A 139 -15.39 2.29 9.12
N ALA A 140 -15.16 2.91 7.96
CA ALA A 140 -16.04 2.75 6.80
C ALA A 140 -16.07 1.32 6.24
N VAL A 141 -15.03 0.52 6.52
CA VAL A 141 -14.89 -0.85 5.97
C VAL A 141 -15.21 -1.96 6.98
N GLN A 142 -15.64 -1.61 8.20
CA GLN A 142 -16.13 -2.60 9.16
C GLN A 142 -17.50 -3.14 8.74
N PRO A 143 -17.93 -4.33 9.20
CA PRO A 143 -19.28 -4.84 8.95
C PRO A 143 -20.36 -3.79 9.27
N GLY A 144 -21.22 -3.51 8.30
CA GLY A 144 -22.24 -2.45 8.39
C GLY A 144 -21.79 -1.05 7.97
N GLY A 145 -20.50 -0.83 7.72
CA GLY A 145 -19.95 0.40 7.16
C GLY A 145 -20.27 0.57 5.67
N SER A 146 -20.32 1.82 5.20
CA SER A 146 -20.71 2.16 3.82
C SER A 146 -19.73 1.67 2.75
N LEU A 147 -18.48 1.38 3.13
CA LEU A 147 -17.42 0.87 2.27
C LEU A 147 -17.00 -0.56 2.66
N TYR A 148 -17.86 -1.32 3.34
CA TYR A 148 -17.58 -2.71 3.69
C TYR A 148 -17.18 -3.52 2.45
N GLY A 149 -15.96 -4.08 2.47
CA GLY A 149 -15.38 -4.83 1.35
C GLY A 149 -14.42 -4.04 0.46
N LEU A 150 -14.19 -2.75 0.71
CA LEU A 150 -13.24 -1.92 -0.05
C LEU A 150 -11.85 -2.55 -0.20
N GLN A 151 -11.34 -3.21 0.85
CA GLN A 151 -10.06 -3.91 0.86
C GLN A 151 -9.95 -5.04 -0.18
N HIS A 152 -11.08 -5.53 -0.70
CA HIS A 152 -11.14 -6.56 -1.75
C HIS A 152 -11.33 -6.01 -3.16
N SER A 153 -11.59 -4.70 -3.30
CA SER A 153 -12.00 -4.09 -4.58
C SER A 153 -10.86 -3.98 -5.61
N ASN A 154 -9.65 -3.69 -5.14
CA ASN A 154 -8.45 -3.55 -5.96
C ASN A 154 -7.37 -4.43 -5.32
N PRO A 155 -7.21 -5.70 -5.74
CA PRO A 155 -6.27 -6.62 -5.10
C PRO A 155 -4.82 -6.19 -5.35
N VAL A 156 -3.92 -6.66 -4.47
CA VAL A 156 -2.47 -6.61 -4.71
C VAL A 156 -2.14 -7.50 -5.90
N ASP A 157 -1.25 -7.05 -6.79
CA ASP A 157 -0.68 -7.89 -7.86
C ASP A 157 0.35 -8.88 -7.27
N PRO A 158 0.05 -10.19 -7.23
CA PRO A 158 0.98 -11.17 -6.67
C PRO A 158 2.24 -11.35 -7.52
N ALA A 159 2.16 -11.12 -8.84
CA ALA A 159 3.32 -11.23 -9.71
C ALA A 159 4.31 -10.11 -9.39
N ALA A 160 3.84 -8.87 -9.23
CA ALA A 160 4.69 -7.77 -8.77
C ALA A 160 5.22 -8.02 -7.35
N ALA A 161 4.34 -8.37 -6.40
CA ALA A 161 4.66 -8.50 -4.98
C ALA A 161 5.77 -9.52 -4.68
N TYR A 162 5.77 -10.66 -5.38
CA TYR A 162 6.64 -11.79 -5.08
C TYR A 162 7.68 -12.08 -6.19
N SER A 163 7.87 -11.15 -7.12
CA SER A 163 8.89 -11.28 -8.18
C SER A 163 10.30 -10.92 -7.70
N GLY A 164 11.27 -11.41 -8.48
CA GLY A 164 12.68 -11.02 -8.37
C GLY A 164 13.44 -11.71 -7.23
N ASP A 165 14.70 -11.31 -7.11
CA ASP A 165 15.59 -11.83 -6.07
C ASP A 165 15.27 -11.19 -4.71
N PRO A 166 14.86 -11.96 -3.68
CA PRO A 166 14.54 -11.42 -2.37
C PRO A 166 15.74 -10.77 -1.67
N ALA A 167 16.98 -11.05 -2.09
CA ALA A 167 18.16 -10.36 -1.57
C ALA A 167 18.25 -8.88 -2.03
N GLN A 168 17.50 -8.50 -3.08
CA GLN A 168 17.41 -7.12 -3.56
C GLN A 168 16.28 -6.32 -2.88
N ALA A 169 15.47 -6.94 -2.03
CA ALA A 169 14.38 -6.26 -1.34
C ALA A 169 14.90 -5.07 -0.50
N GLY A 170 14.36 -3.88 -0.78
CA GLY A 170 14.71 -2.61 -0.14
C GLY A 170 16.07 -2.05 -0.50
N ARG A 171 16.69 -2.55 -1.57
CA ARG A 171 17.94 -2.01 -2.15
C ARG A 171 17.61 -1.09 -3.34
N PRO A 172 18.58 -0.32 -3.89
CA PRO A 172 18.33 0.59 -5.02
C PRO A 172 17.67 -0.07 -6.25
N ASN A 173 17.85 -1.38 -6.42
CA ASN A 173 17.30 -2.21 -7.49
C ASN A 173 16.20 -3.17 -6.99
N ASP A 174 15.46 -2.78 -5.95
CA ASP A 174 14.33 -3.57 -5.44
C ASP A 174 13.39 -4.00 -6.60
N PRO A 175 13.02 -5.29 -6.70
CA PRO A 175 12.23 -5.81 -7.83
C PRO A 175 10.85 -5.17 -8.01
N LEU A 176 10.31 -4.54 -6.97
CA LEU A 176 9.03 -3.86 -7.01
C LEU A 176 9.12 -2.47 -7.64
N VAL A 177 10.32 -1.87 -7.71
CA VAL A 177 10.50 -0.58 -8.37
C VAL A 177 10.15 -0.68 -9.86
N GLY A 178 9.31 0.23 -10.33
CA GLY A 178 8.75 0.22 -11.67
C GLY A 178 7.52 -0.68 -11.86
N GLN A 179 7.07 -1.38 -10.83
CA GLN A 179 5.84 -2.19 -10.86
C GLN A 179 4.65 -1.44 -10.27
N LYS A 180 3.44 -1.79 -10.72
CA LYS A 180 2.19 -1.36 -10.09
C LYS A 180 1.75 -2.40 -9.06
N ILE A 181 1.92 -2.11 -7.77
CA ILE A 181 1.61 -3.08 -6.71
C ILE A 181 0.10 -3.31 -6.52
N GLY A 182 -0.73 -2.29 -6.74
CA GLY A 182 -2.17 -2.36 -6.47
C GLY A 182 -2.49 -2.51 -4.98
N GLY A 183 -3.68 -3.02 -4.67
CA GLY A 183 -4.10 -3.28 -3.30
C GLY A 183 -4.78 -2.09 -2.60
N VAL A 184 -5.61 -2.41 -1.61
CA VAL A 184 -6.14 -1.43 -0.64
C VAL A 184 -5.84 -1.87 0.79
N ASN A 185 -5.20 -1.00 1.56
CA ASN A 185 -4.89 -1.19 2.97
C ASN A 185 -5.69 -0.18 3.82
N VAL A 186 -6.34 -0.67 4.88
CA VAL A 186 -7.37 0.07 5.62
C VAL A 186 -6.95 0.37 7.06
N PHE A 187 -5.65 0.29 7.36
CA PHE A 187 -5.07 0.64 8.65
C PHE A 187 -3.85 1.56 8.45
N GLY A 188 -3.53 2.33 9.48
CA GLY A 188 -2.58 3.44 9.46
C GLY A 188 -1.18 3.12 8.93
N GLY A 189 -0.55 4.13 8.33
CA GLY A 189 0.80 4.07 7.77
C GLY A 189 0.91 4.51 6.32
N GLY A 190 -0.20 4.75 5.61
CA GLY A 190 -0.20 5.34 4.27
C GLY A 190 -0.68 6.79 4.27
N LEU A 191 0.07 7.67 3.60
CA LEU A 191 -0.20 9.10 3.46
C LEU A 191 0.06 9.58 2.03
N ALA A 192 -0.82 10.42 1.49
CA ALA A 192 -0.60 11.02 0.18
C ALA A 192 0.51 12.09 0.25
N LEU A 193 1.23 12.25 -0.86
CA LEU A 193 2.37 13.16 -1.00
C LEU A 193 1.98 14.37 -1.87
N TYR A 194 2.03 15.55 -1.25
CA TYR A 194 1.67 16.81 -1.88
C TYR A 194 2.86 17.76 -1.93
N THR A 195 3.14 18.28 -3.12
CA THR A 195 3.89 19.54 -3.22
C THR A 195 2.95 20.70 -2.91
N ARG A 196 3.44 21.94 -2.93
CA ARG A 196 2.60 23.13 -2.74
C ARG A 196 1.44 23.22 -3.71
N THR A 197 1.54 22.58 -4.88
CA THR A 197 0.60 22.71 -5.99
C THR A 197 -0.06 21.39 -6.37
N ASP A 198 0.60 20.25 -6.16
CA ASP A 198 0.25 19.00 -6.81
C ASP A 198 0.21 17.82 -5.85
N LEU A 199 -0.74 16.90 -6.08
CA LEU A 199 -0.67 15.53 -5.56
C LEU A 199 0.25 14.71 -6.48
N ILE A 200 1.41 14.29 -5.97
CA ILE A 200 2.44 13.61 -6.79
C ILE A 200 2.55 12.10 -6.52
N GLY A 201 1.91 11.59 -5.46
CA GLY A 201 1.97 10.17 -5.14
C GLY A 201 1.54 9.84 -3.73
N GLY A 202 2.10 8.75 -3.18
CA GLY A 202 1.84 8.29 -1.83
C GLY A 202 3.07 7.69 -1.17
N LEU A 203 3.14 7.82 0.15
CA LEU A 203 4.11 7.21 1.04
C LEU A 203 3.40 6.16 1.90
N GLY A 204 4.06 5.03 2.13
CA GLY A 204 3.57 4.00 3.00
C GLY A 204 4.67 3.45 3.88
N VAL A 205 4.35 3.19 5.14
CA VAL A 205 5.25 2.64 6.16
C VAL A 205 4.60 1.43 6.84
N SER A 206 5.40 0.40 7.12
CA SER A 206 4.97 -0.74 7.91
C SER A 206 6.12 -1.43 8.63
N GLY A 207 5.89 -1.86 9.85
CA GLY A 207 6.83 -2.67 10.65
C GLY A 207 6.54 -2.69 12.15
N ASP A 208 5.56 -1.89 12.59
CA ASP A 208 5.15 -1.77 13.98
C ASP A 208 3.61 -1.79 14.06
N THR A 209 3.02 -1.29 15.14
CA THR A 209 1.58 -1.10 15.26
C THR A 209 1.06 -0.08 14.24
N SER A 210 -0.20 -0.22 13.83
CA SER A 210 -0.86 0.66 12.86
C SER A 210 -0.71 2.17 13.16
N CYS A 211 -0.85 2.56 14.43
CA CYS A 211 -0.70 3.95 14.85
C CYS A 211 0.76 4.41 14.77
N THR A 212 1.72 3.55 15.10
CA THR A 212 3.15 3.85 14.98
C THR A 212 3.56 3.96 13.51
N ASP A 213 3.05 3.07 12.65
CA ASP A 213 3.22 3.16 11.21
C ASP A 213 2.72 4.53 10.69
N HIS A 214 1.56 5.00 11.16
CA HIS A 214 1.02 6.32 10.80
C HIS A 214 1.90 7.48 11.31
N VAL A 215 2.35 7.43 12.57
CA VAL A 215 3.25 8.42 13.18
C VAL A 215 4.56 8.53 12.39
N VAL A 216 5.19 7.40 12.09
CA VAL A 216 6.44 7.37 11.31
C VAL A 216 6.20 7.90 9.91
N ALA A 217 5.13 7.47 9.23
CA ALA A 217 4.78 8.00 7.90
C ALA A 217 4.58 9.53 7.92
N TRP A 218 3.93 10.07 8.95
CA TRP A 218 3.72 11.51 9.09
C TRP A 218 5.03 12.27 9.24
N LYS A 219 5.89 11.86 10.18
CA LYS A 219 7.21 12.46 10.41
C LYS A 219 8.09 12.37 9.17
N MET A 220 8.06 11.24 8.46
CA MET A 220 8.75 11.09 7.19
C MET A 220 8.22 12.06 6.12
N ARG A 221 6.89 12.22 6.01
CA ARG A 221 6.26 13.12 5.04
C ARG A 221 6.64 14.58 5.31
N ASP A 222 6.65 15.01 6.57
CA ASP A 222 7.14 16.34 6.98
C ASP A 222 8.65 16.51 6.70
N ALA A 223 9.48 15.52 7.04
CA ALA A 223 10.92 15.58 6.76
C ALA A 223 11.24 15.70 5.26
N LEU A 224 10.40 15.10 4.41
CA LEU A 224 10.48 15.19 2.95
C LEU A 224 9.86 16.49 2.39
N LYS A 225 9.16 17.29 3.20
CA LYS A 225 8.43 18.50 2.78
C LYS A 225 7.40 18.21 1.69
N LEU A 226 6.70 17.09 1.84
CA LEU A 226 5.64 16.61 0.94
C LEU A 226 4.28 16.53 1.65
N ASP A 227 4.09 17.34 2.68
CA ASP A 227 2.96 17.41 3.59
C ASP A 227 2.06 18.65 3.34
N HIS A 228 2.13 19.24 2.13
CA HIS A 228 1.28 20.36 1.71
C HIS A 228 -0.18 19.96 1.43
N VAL A 229 -0.81 19.27 2.38
CA VAL A 229 -2.15 18.67 2.28
C VAL A 229 -3.21 19.77 2.11
N PRO A 230 -4.02 19.77 1.04
CA PRO A 230 -5.02 20.83 0.82
C PRO A 230 -6.10 20.83 1.91
N THR A 231 -6.63 19.66 2.22
CA THR A 231 -7.56 19.37 3.33
C THR A 231 -7.56 17.85 3.54
N GLY A 232 -8.00 17.38 4.71
CA GLY A 232 -8.37 15.98 4.91
C GLY A 232 -9.83 15.85 5.34
N VAL A 233 -10.14 14.72 5.97
CA VAL A 233 -11.45 14.46 6.62
C VAL A 233 -11.68 15.33 7.85
N ARG A 234 -10.60 15.93 8.38
CA ARG A 234 -10.66 17.06 9.30
C ARG A 234 -10.07 18.31 8.64
N PRO A 235 -10.53 19.51 9.05
CA PRO A 235 -9.85 20.75 8.70
C PRO A 235 -8.38 20.75 9.17
N ARG A 236 -7.57 21.64 8.60
CA ARG A 236 -6.25 21.96 9.17
C ARG A 236 -6.42 22.51 10.62
N PRO A 237 -5.48 22.23 11.54
CA PRO A 237 -4.17 21.61 11.31
C PRO A 237 -4.20 20.07 11.22
N ASP A 238 -5.31 19.41 11.57
CA ASP A 238 -5.37 17.94 11.66
C ASP A 238 -5.31 17.25 10.28
N GLY A 239 -6.02 17.80 9.29
CA GLY A 239 -6.01 17.28 7.93
C GLY A 239 -6.39 15.79 7.84
N ASP A 240 -5.44 14.97 7.38
CA ASP A 240 -5.57 13.52 7.17
C ASP A 240 -4.96 12.68 8.30
N ASN A 241 -4.69 13.29 9.46
CA ASN A 241 -4.18 12.58 10.63
C ASN A 241 -5.19 11.52 11.11
N ILE A 242 -4.68 10.43 11.69
CA ILE A 242 -5.47 9.37 12.31
C ILE A 242 -6.43 9.93 13.37
N ILE A 243 -7.65 9.40 13.38
CA ILE A 243 -8.73 9.82 14.29
C ILE A 243 -9.02 8.67 15.25
N HIS A 244 -9.07 8.96 16.54
CA HIS A 244 -9.45 7.98 17.58
C HIS A 244 -10.76 8.43 18.24
N ASP A 245 -11.89 8.18 17.58
CA ASP A 245 -13.22 8.59 18.02
C ASP A 245 -14.23 7.43 18.07
N ILE A 246 -13.73 6.19 18.02
CA ILE A 246 -14.57 4.99 18.12
C ILE A 246 -15.02 4.82 19.57
N GLN A 247 -16.34 4.83 19.78
CA GLN A 247 -16.99 4.54 21.05
C GLN A 247 -18.05 3.46 20.81
N ASP A 248 -18.07 2.43 21.65
CA ASP A 248 -19.00 1.29 21.55
C ASP A 248 -19.08 0.67 20.13
N GLY A 249 -17.94 0.63 19.43
CA GLY A 249 -17.81 0.05 18.09
C GLY A 249 -18.20 0.99 16.93
N SER A 250 -18.55 2.25 17.20
CA SER A 250 -18.93 3.23 16.17
C SER A 250 -18.03 4.48 16.21
N SER A 251 -17.60 4.95 15.04
CA SER A 251 -16.87 6.22 14.89
C SER A 251 -17.85 7.37 14.69
N ALA A 252 -17.75 8.42 15.52
CA ALA A 252 -18.58 9.61 15.39
C ALA A 252 -18.37 10.35 14.06
N SER A 253 -17.13 10.41 13.57
CA SER A 253 -16.78 11.01 12.28
C SER A 253 -17.01 10.09 11.08
N GLY A 254 -17.12 8.77 11.31
CA GLY A 254 -17.09 7.75 10.26
C GLY A 254 -15.68 7.43 9.73
N PHE A 255 -14.64 8.12 10.22
CA PHE A 255 -13.24 8.00 9.78
C PHE A 255 -12.30 7.53 10.90
N GLY A 256 -12.86 7.07 12.01
CA GLY A 256 -12.12 6.60 13.17
C GLY A 256 -11.29 5.35 12.87
N HIS A 257 -10.17 5.25 13.57
CA HIS A 257 -9.32 4.09 13.67
C HIS A 257 -9.29 3.63 15.15
N PRO A 258 -9.19 2.32 15.44
CA PRO A 258 -9.05 1.83 16.81
C PRO A 258 -7.79 2.40 17.43
N THR A 259 -7.82 2.61 18.74
CA THR A 259 -6.60 2.95 19.47
C THR A 259 -5.58 1.82 19.38
N CYS A 260 -4.30 2.18 19.38
CA CYS A 260 -3.20 1.23 19.51
C CYS A 260 -2.65 1.30 20.94
N PHE A 261 -1.36 1.01 21.14
CA PHE A 261 -0.73 1.31 22.43
C PHE A 261 -0.87 2.79 22.77
N PRO A 262 -1.17 3.15 24.04
CA PRO A 262 -1.42 4.53 24.43
C PRO A 262 -0.34 5.52 23.95
N PRO A 263 0.98 5.22 24.05
CA PRO A 263 2.00 6.16 23.58
C PRO A 263 1.93 6.48 22.07
N ALA A 264 1.56 5.51 21.23
CA ALA A 264 1.40 5.76 19.78
C ALA A 264 0.14 6.57 19.48
N THR A 265 -0.94 6.35 20.25
CA THR A 265 -2.18 7.14 20.14
C THR A 265 -1.94 8.59 20.57
N ASP A 266 -1.21 8.81 21.66
CA ASP A 266 -0.86 10.14 22.16
C ASP A 266 0.07 10.88 21.20
N GLU A 267 1.11 10.20 20.69
CA GLU A 267 2.03 10.78 19.72
C GLU A 267 1.29 11.17 18.43
N ALA A 268 0.39 10.31 17.93
CA ALA A 268 -0.41 10.63 16.76
C ALA A 268 -1.30 11.87 16.97
N ALA A 269 -1.88 12.04 18.16
CA ALA A 269 -2.67 13.23 18.49
C ALA A 269 -1.80 14.50 18.55
N ALA A 270 -0.50 14.38 18.88
CA ALA A 270 0.43 15.51 18.96
C ALA A 270 0.99 15.96 17.60
N LEU A 271 0.94 15.11 16.55
CA LEU A 271 1.53 15.37 15.23
C LEU A 271 1.18 16.75 14.62
N PRO A 272 -0.07 17.25 14.65
CA PRO A 272 -0.39 18.54 14.07
C PRO A 272 0.33 19.71 14.75
N SER A 273 0.77 19.53 16.00
CA SER A 273 1.55 20.52 16.75
C SER A 273 3.05 20.31 16.63
N THR A 274 3.51 19.06 16.64
CA THR A 274 4.96 18.73 16.62
C THR A 274 5.56 18.70 15.23
N HIS A 275 4.76 18.35 14.22
CA HIS A 275 5.12 18.23 12.80
C HIS A 275 3.97 18.83 11.96
N PRO A 276 3.74 20.14 12.05
CA PRO A 276 2.60 20.79 11.40
C PRO A 276 2.67 20.68 9.88
N LEU A 277 1.52 20.44 9.25
CA LEU A 277 1.39 20.41 7.79
C LEU A 277 1.87 21.73 7.16
N GLY A 278 2.76 21.64 6.16
CA GLY A 278 3.35 22.78 5.43
C GLY A 278 2.43 23.58 4.52
#